data_AF-A0A1V8SCN6-F1
#
_entry.id   AF-A0A1V8SCN6-F1
#
_cell.length_a   1.000
_cell.length_b   1.000
_cell.length_c   1.000
_cell.angle_alpha   90.00
_cell.angle_beta   90.00
_cell.angle_gamma   90.00
#
_symmetry.space_group_name_H-M   'P 1'
#
loop_
_entity.id
_entity.type
_entity.pdbx_description
1 polymer ?
#
loop_
_entity_poly.entity_id
_entity_poly.type
_entity_poly.pdbx_seq_one_letter_code
_entity_poly.pdbx_strand_id
1 'polypeptide(L)'
;MPKGGGSGDLAQDTTAAHPGSYVPGSVWYYAPNKVAPPIFAAAFLLSGLMHAWQTYHYKSWRMTFLLPWGALLMASGFVAREVGAFRIDNLGILIASVVLTVMSPPVYAGANYFILARLVYYIPWLSPWHPGRVVTTFLGLDALIEVLLGSGAPRVANTDASPGERLAGEILIKVGLTAQVILFLGLFVLLGTWHNRVKSSGLLTPKLKKAVWSLFASALLIFIRCIYRVVEYFEGYNGAVLKHEAYFYVFEASLMLIVSVGLNVFHPGKYLPRSNKVYLAKDGLTEVRGPGWRDQRKWYWQVADPFDFANKMSEHKFWDEPVSLPESVADAEDGSSGTAQAKAQGTATALDSSTLAGKPQKQASWFAKHTLLGKYLASGNGGK
;
A
#
# COMPACT_ATOMS: atom_id res chain seq x y z
N MET A 1 -11.00 -19.22 34.33
CA MET A 1 -10.42 -20.50 34.82
C MET A 1 -11.31 -21.06 35.91
N PRO A 2 -11.62 -22.35 35.91
CA PRO A 2 -11.64 -23.14 37.12
C PRO A 2 -10.44 -24.10 37.13
N LYS A 3 -9.82 -24.22 38.30
CA LYS A 3 -8.72 -25.15 38.60
C LYS A 3 -9.27 -26.53 38.99
N GLY A 4 -8.52 -27.58 38.66
CA GLY A 4 -8.38 -28.78 39.50
C GLY A 4 -8.79 -30.10 38.85
N GLY A 5 -7.80 -30.96 38.57
CA GLY A 5 -8.04 -32.39 38.35
C GLY A 5 -6.87 -33.14 37.69
N GLY A 6 -5.93 -33.65 38.50
CA GLY A 6 -5.23 -34.92 38.26
C GLY A 6 -4.07 -34.94 37.26
N SER A 7 -2.84 -35.06 37.79
CA SER A 7 -1.67 -35.58 37.07
C SER A 7 -1.93 -37.00 36.58
N GLY A 8 -1.77 -37.20 35.26
CA GLY A 8 -1.69 -38.50 34.63
C GLY A 8 -1.21 -38.30 33.20
N ASP A 9 -0.13 -38.98 32.83
CA ASP A 9 0.47 -39.00 31.50
C ASP A 9 -0.56 -39.39 30.43
N LEU A 10 -1.25 -38.39 29.90
CA LEU A 10 -1.97 -38.45 28.65
C LEU A 10 -1.31 -37.43 27.75
N ALA A 11 -0.28 -37.86 27.02
CA ALA A 11 -0.05 -37.33 25.69
C ALA A 11 -1.33 -37.64 24.89
N GLN A 12 -2.37 -36.81 25.07
CA GLN A 12 -3.63 -36.95 24.37
C GLN A 12 -3.30 -36.95 22.89
N ASP A 13 -3.66 -38.03 22.21
CA ASP A 13 -3.45 -38.19 20.79
C ASP A 13 -4.32 -37.18 20.04
N THR A 14 -3.81 -35.95 19.93
CA THR A 14 -4.51 -34.83 19.29
C THR A 14 -4.73 -35.05 17.79
N THR A 15 -4.23 -36.16 17.22
CA THR A 15 -4.50 -36.55 15.84
C THR A 15 -5.94 -37.02 15.64
N ALA A 16 -6.63 -37.47 16.70
CA ALA A 16 -7.99 -38.01 16.63
C ALA A 16 -9.09 -36.96 16.89
N ALA A 17 -8.75 -35.75 17.36
CA ALA A 17 -9.75 -34.71 17.63
C ALA A 17 -10.19 -34.03 16.33
N HIS A 18 -11.51 -33.96 16.10
CA HIS A 18 -12.04 -33.23 14.94
C HIS A 18 -11.67 -31.74 15.04
N PRO A 19 -11.20 -31.11 13.93
CA PRO A 19 -10.92 -29.68 13.90
C PRO A 19 -12.13 -28.88 14.39
N GLY A 20 -11.91 -27.95 15.33
CA GLY A 20 -12.99 -27.15 15.93
C GLY A 20 -13.61 -27.70 17.22
N SER A 21 -13.31 -28.94 17.63
CA SER A 21 -13.76 -29.50 18.91
C SER A 21 -12.97 -28.94 20.11
N TYR A 22 -13.55 -28.94 21.32
CA TYR A 22 -12.85 -28.52 22.54
C TYR A 22 -11.87 -29.61 23.02
N VAL A 23 -10.64 -29.22 23.37
CA VAL A 23 -9.59 -30.13 23.87
C VAL A 23 -9.16 -29.68 25.28
N PRO A 24 -9.31 -30.54 26.32
CA PRO A 24 -8.85 -30.23 27.68
C PRO A 24 -7.35 -29.95 27.74
N GLY A 25 -6.94 -28.89 28.46
CA GLY A 25 -5.53 -28.52 28.62
C GLY A 25 -4.90 -27.75 27.46
N SER A 26 -5.65 -27.48 26.38
CA SER A 26 -5.21 -26.65 25.27
C SER A 26 -5.23 -25.16 25.62
N VAL A 27 -4.22 -24.41 25.17
CA VAL A 27 -4.23 -22.94 25.19
C VAL A 27 -5.16 -22.34 24.14
N TRP A 28 -5.61 -23.15 23.17
CA TRP A 28 -6.55 -22.76 22.13
C TRP A 28 -8.00 -22.99 22.57
N TYR A 29 -8.91 -22.13 22.10
CA TYR A 29 -10.35 -22.30 22.34
C TYR A 29 -10.96 -23.52 21.61
N TYR A 30 -10.27 -24.02 20.59
CA TYR A 30 -10.66 -25.12 19.72
C TYR A 30 -9.44 -25.97 19.35
N ALA A 31 -9.66 -27.21 18.91
CA ALA A 31 -8.65 -28.05 18.28
C ALA A 31 -8.16 -27.37 16.98
N PRO A 32 -6.90 -26.91 16.91
CA PRO A 32 -6.39 -26.17 15.75
C PRO A 32 -6.33 -27.04 14.50
N ASN A 33 -6.65 -26.45 13.35
CA ASN A 33 -6.48 -27.11 12.07
C ASN A 33 -4.98 -27.27 11.73
N LYS A 34 -4.56 -28.50 11.40
CA LYS A 34 -3.17 -28.90 11.07
C LYS A 34 -2.86 -28.90 9.56
N VAL A 35 -3.84 -28.59 8.71
CA VAL A 35 -3.72 -28.65 7.25
C VAL A 35 -3.72 -27.25 6.65
N ALA A 36 -4.56 -26.36 7.18
CA ALA A 36 -4.67 -24.99 6.66
C ALA A 36 -3.41 -24.13 6.88
N PRO A 37 -2.77 -24.10 8.07
CA PRO A 37 -1.59 -23.27 8.31
C PRO A 37 -0.42 -23.48 7.32
N PRO A 38 0.03 -24.72 7.01
CA PRO A 38 1.17 -24.90 6.10
C PRO A 38 0.84 -24.47 4.66
N ILE A 39 -0.42 -24.60 4.23
CA ILE A 39 -0.87 -24.11 2.92
C ILE A 39 -0.78 -22.58 2.86
N PHE A 40 -1.29 -21.88 3.88
CA PHE A 40 -1.18 -20.43 3.95
C PHE A 40 0.27 -19.97 4.08
N ALA A 41 1.08 -20.64 4.90
CA ALA A 41 2.51 -20.34 5.04
C ALA A 41 3.25 -20.44 3.70
N ALA A 42 3.05 -21.53 2.95
CA ALA A 42 3.63 -21.72 1.63
C ALA A 42 3.14 -20.64 0.63
N ALA A 43 1.84 -20.34 0.64
CA ALA A 43 1.26 -19.34 -0.25
C ALA A 43 1.82 -17.93 0.02
N PHE A 44 1.94 -17.52 1.28
CA PHE A 44 2.55 -16.23 1.64
C PHE A 44 4.05 -16.21 1.34
N LEU A 45 4.78 -17.31 1.56
CA LEU A 45 6.20 -17.38 1.24
C LEU A 45 6.44 -17.23 -0.28
N LEU A 46 5.69 -17.97 -1.10
CA LEU A 46 5.76 -17.85 -2.56
C LEU A 46 5.39 -16.43 -3.03
N SER A 47 4.34 -15.86 -2.44
CA SER A 47 3.91 -14.48 -2.68
C SER A 47 5.02 -13.47 -2.32
N GLY A 48 5.70 -13.67 -1.19
CA GLY A 48 6.80 -12.83 -0.72
C GLY A 48 8.06 -12.92 -1.59
N LEU A 49 8.43 -14.12 -2.04
CA LEU A 49 9.52 -14.32 -3.00
C LEU A 49 9.23 -13.62 -4.33
N MET A 50 7.98 -13.69 -4.80
CA MET A 50 7.54 -12.97 -5.99
C MET A 50 7.62 -11.45 -5.79
N HIS A 51 7.16 -10.92 -4.66
CA HIS A 51 7.31 -9.50 -4.31
C HIS A 51 8.77 -9.06 -4.28
N ALA A 52 9.67 -9.88 -3.72
CA ALA A 52 11.10 -9.58 -3.66
C ALA A 52 11.71 -9.48 -5.05
N TRP A 53 11.39 -10.46 -5.91
CA TRP A 53 11.79 -10.45 -7.31
C TRP A 53 11.21 -9.25 -8.07
N GLN A 54 9.92 -8.94 -7.91
CA GLN A 54 9.26 -7.80 -8.57
C GLN A 54 9.85 -6.47 -8.11
N THR A 55 10.11 -6.31 -6.82
CA THR A 55 10.72 -5.11 -6.25
C THR A 55 12.10 -4.85 -6.85
N TYR A 56 12.91 -5.90 -7.00
CA TYR A 56 14.22 -5.84 -7.64
C TYR A 56 14.11 -5.57 -9.15
N HIS A 57 13.30 -6.36 -9.85
CA HIS A 57 13.13 -6.30 -11.31
C HIS A 57 12.59 -4.95 -11.78
N TYR A 58 11.55 -4.41 -11.13
CA TYR A 58 10.97 -3.12 -11.47
C TYR A 58 11.76 -1.93 -10.93
N LYS A 59 12.81 -2.17 -10.12
CA LYS A 59 13.61 -1.14 -9.44
C LYS A 59 12.75 -0.19 -8.59
N SER A 60 11.72 -0.73 -7.96
CA SER A 60 10.69 0.01 -7.21
C SER A 60 10.88 -0.06 -5.69
N TRP A 61 12.12 -0.28 -5.23
CA TRP A 61 12.48 -0.48 -3.82
C TRP A 61 11.80 0.52 -2.87
N ARG A 62 11.89 1.83 -3.17
CA ARG A 62 11.33 2.89 -2.31
C ARG A 62 9.81 2.83 -2.09
N MET A 63 9.07 2.11 -2.94
CA MET A 63 7.61 1.99 -2.85
C MET A 63 7.16 0.61 -2.35
N THR A 64 7.93 -0.43 -2.65
CA THR A 64 7.45 -1.84 -2.57
C THR A 64 8.25 -2.71 -1.60
N PHE A 65 9.28 -2.18 -0.95
CA PHE A 65 10.11 -2.94 0.00
C PHE A 65 9.34 -3.54 1.20
N LEU A 66 8.18 -2.97 1.56
CA LEU A 66 7.34 -3.48 2.64
C LEU A 66 6.56 -4.75 2.25
N LEU A 67 6.32 -5.01 0.95
CA LEU A 67 5.53 -6.16 0.52
C LEU A 67 6.20 -7.50 0.82
N PRO A 68 7.50 -7.72 0.51
CA PRO A 68 8.21 -8.92 0.94
C PRO A 68 8.23 -9.07 2.47
N TRP A 69 8.41 -7.96 3.20
CA TRP A 69 8.44 -7.98 4.67
C TRP A 69 7.09 -8.42 5.27
N GLY A 70 5.98 -7.87 4.77
CA GLY A 70 4.63 -8.26 5.20
C GLY A 70 4.33 -9.73 4.93
N ALA A 71 4.76 -10.25 3.77
CA ALA A 71 4.60 -11.65 3.41
C ALA A 71 5.44 -12.59 4.31
N LEU A 72 6.66 -12.20 4.67
CA LEU A 72 7.54 -12.96 5.57
C LEU A 72 6.97 -13.06 6.98
N LEU A 73 6.43 -11.95 7.52
CA LEU A 73 5.75 -11.95 8.83
C LEU A 73 4.57 -12.92 8.82
N MET A 74 3.76 -12.90 7.76
CA MET A 74 2.60 -13.77 7.65
C MET A 74 2.99 -15.24 7.51
N ALA A 75 3.96 -15.56 6.65
CA ALA A 75 4.48 -16.91 6.51
C ALA A 75 5.02 -17.43 7.86
N SER A 76 5.80 -16.62 8.58
CA SER A 76 6.34 -16.97 9.90
C SER A 76 5.24 -17.17 10.94
N GLY A 77 4.19 -16.33 10.93
CA GLY A 77 3.03 -16.46 11.82
C GLY A 77 2.24 -17.75 11.60
N PHE A 78 2.07 -18.17 10.34
CA PHE A 78 1.44 -19.45 10.00
C PHE A 78 2.33 -20.66 10.28
N VAL A 79 3.64 -20.55 10.13
CA VAL A 79 4.58 -21.60 10.58
C VAL A 79 4.49 -21.77 12.10
N ALA A 80 4.53 -20.68 12.86
CA ALA A 80 4.33 -20.73 14.32
C ALA A 80 2.95 -21.30 14.68
N ARG A 81 1.92 -20.97 13.90
CA ARG A 81 0.56 -21.53 14.08
C ARG A 81 0.54 -23.04 13.92
N GLU A 82 1.21 -23.55 12.88
CA GLU A 82 1.29 -24.99 12.62
C GLU A 82 2.01 -25.73 13.74
N VAL A 83 3.16 -25.21 14.19
CA VAL A 83 3.88 -25.79 15.33
C VAL A 83 2.99 -25.77 16.59
N GLY A 84 2.23 -24.70 16.79
CA GLY A 84 1.26 -24.57 17.89
C GLY A 84 0.06 -25.51 17.78
N ALA A 85 -0.27 -25.99 16.59
CA ALA A 85 -1.32 -26.99 16.37
C ALA A 85 -0.90 -28.40 16.83
N PHE A 86 0.40 -28.70 16.84
CA PHE A 86 0.95 -29.94 17.42
C PHE A 86 1.33 -29.79 18.90
N ARG A 87 1.64 -28.58 19.35
CA ARG A 87 2.06 -28.25 20.74
C ARG A 87 1.01 -27.37 21.41
N ILE A 88 -0.15 -27.96 21.69
CA ILE A 88 -1.36 -27.26 22.16
C ILE A 88 -1.26 -26.69 23.58
N ASP A 89 -0.22 -27.03 24.34
CA ASP A 89 0.06 -26.59 25.70
C ASP A 89 0.96 -25.35 25.75
N ASN A 90 1.64 -25.02 24.65
CA ASN A 90 2.67 -24.00 24.63
C ASN A 90 2.11 -22.59 24.33
N LEU A 91 1.95 -21.80 25.39
CA LEU A 91 1.49 -20.40 25.31
C LEU A 91 2.43 -19.50 24.49
N GLY A 92 3.75 -19.71 24.58
CA GLY A 92 4.73 -18.88 23.86
C GLY A 92 4.61 -18.98 22.34
N ILE A 93 4.34 -20.19 21.83
CA ILE A 93 4.13 -20.44 20.39
C ILE A 93 2.82 -19.79 19.92
N LEU A 94 1.75 -19.87 20.72
CA LEU A 94 0.48 -19.19 20.44
C LEU A 94 0.69 -17.67 20.36
N ILE A 95 1.40 -17.08 21.33
CA ILE A 95 1.71 -15.65 21.33
C ILE A 95 2.51 -15.28 20.07
N ALA A 96 3.56 -16.03 19.73
CA ALA A 96 4.35 -15.78 18.53
C ALA A 96 3.49 -15.83 17.26
N SER A 97 2.61 -16.83 17.14
CA SER A 97 1.70 -16.96 16.00
C SER A 97 0.76 -15.74 15.87
N VAL A 98 0.12 -15.34 16.97
CA VAL A 98 -0.81 -14.20 16.98
C VAL A 98 -0.07 -12.90 16.65
N VAL A 99 1.06 -12.63 17.31
CA VAL A 99 1.83 -11.39 17.12
C VAL A 99 2.32 -11.28 15.68
N LEU A 100 2.96 -12.31 15.13
CA LEU A 100 3.49 -12.28 13.76
C LEU A 100 2.38 -12.10 12.72
N THR A 101 1.23 -12.73 12.93
CA THR A 101 0.06 -12.60 12.04
C THR A 101 -0.52 -11.19 12.10
N VAL A 102 -0.66 -10.61 13.30
CA VAL A 102 -1.24 -9.27 13.52
C VAL A 102 -0.31 -8.14 13.06
N MET A 103 1.00 -8.34 13.08
CA MET A 103 1.99 -7.34 12.62
C MET A 103 2.04 -7.19 11.10
N SER A 104 1.58 -8.19 10.33
CA SER A 104 1.68 -8.16 8.88
C SER A 104 0.72 -7.17 8.19
N PRO A 105 -0.58 -7.09 8.53
CA PRO A 105 -1.52 -6.14 7.90
C PRO A 105 -1.11 -4.66 7.96
N PRO A 106 -0.61 -4.11 9.08
CA PRO A 106 -0.08 -2.74 9.13
C PRO A 106 1.08 -2.50 8.16
N VAL A 107 1.94 -3.50 7.95
CA VAL A 107 3.03 -3.41 6.95
C VAL A 107 2.47 -3.30 5.53
N TYR A 108 1.45 -4.08 5.18
CA TYR A 108 0.75 -3.94 3.88
C TYR A 108 0.02 -2.60 3.76
N ALA A 109 -0.54 -2.07 4.86
CA ALA A 109 -1.12 -0.74 4.91
C ALA A 109 -0.05 0.35 4.62
N GLY A 110 1.14 0.21 5.22
CA GLY A 110 2.31 1.04 4.93
C GLY A 110 2.65 1.05 3.44
N ALA A 111 2.66 -0.12 2.79
CA ALA A 111 2.88 -0.21 1.34
C ALA A 111 1.80 0.56 0.55
N ASN A 112 0.54 0.48 0.95
CA ASN A 112 -0.54 1.28 0.35
C ASN A 112 -0.32 2.79 0.52
N TYR A 113 0.20 3.25 1.66
CA TYR A 113 0.54 4.67 1.86
C TYR A 113 1.64 5.14 0.91
N PHE A 114 2.68 4.32 0.70
CA PHE A 114 3.70 4.61 -0.30
C PHE A 114 3.13 4.66 -1.72
N ILE A 115 2.28 3.70 -2.10
CA ILE A 115 1.64 3.68 -3.43
C ILE A 115 0.78 4.93 -3.63
N LEU A 116 -0.03 5.31 -2.64
CA LEU A 116 -0.83 6.53 -2.68
C LEU A 116 0.05 7.77 -2.85
N ALA A 117 1.12 7.90 -2.07
CA ALA A 117 2.04 9.01 -2.19
C ALA A 117 2.68 9.06 -3.58
N ARG A 118 3.00 7.91 -4.19
CA ARG A 118 3.51 7.86 -5.57
C ARG A 118 2.47 8.31 -6.61
N LEU A 119 1.20 7.95 -6.45
CA LEU A 119 0.11 8.45 -7.30
C LEU A 119 -0.02 9.97 -7.20
N VAL A 120 0.05 10.49 -5.98
CA VAL A 120 -0.01 11.93 -5.71
C VAL A 120 1.22 12.68 -6.27
N TYR A 121 2.42 12.10 -6.15
CA TYR A 121 3.63 12.64 -6.81
C TYR A 121 3.52 12.68 -8.33
N TYR A 122 2.78 11.73 -8.93
CA TYR A 122 2.63 11.64 -10.37
C TYR A 122 1.67 12.68 -10.95
N ILE A 123 0.60 13.03 -10.22
CA ILE A 123 -0.35 14.10 -10.60
C ILE A 123 -0.48 15.11 -9.45
N PRO A 124 0.51 15.99 -9.29
CA PRO A 124 0.59 16.88 -8.13
C PRO A 124 -0.46 18.01 -8.13
N TRP A 125 -0.81 18.62 -9.27
CA TRP A 125 -1.72 19.78 -9.31
C TRP A 125 -3.19 19.45 -9.01
N LEU A 126 -3.57 18.17 -9.07
CA LEU A 126 -4.89 17.70 -8.63
C LEU A 126 -4.86 17.16 -7.20
N SER A 127 -3.68 17.09 -6.60
CA SER A 127 -3.57 16.59 -5.24
C SER A 127 -4.24 17.52 -4.24
N PRO A 128 -5.04 16.98 -3.31
CA PRO A 128 -5.48 17.76 -2.16
C PRO A 128 -4.35 17.98 -1.15
N TRP A 129 -3.35 17.09 -1.11
CA TRP A 129 -2.33 17.02 -0.05
C TRP A 129 -0.91 16.84 -0.60
N HIS A 130 0.08 17.36 0.14
CA HIS A 130 1.48 17.14 -0.17
C HIS A 130 1.84 15.63 -0.08
N PRO A 131 2.38 15.00 -1.14
CA PRO A 131 2.62 13.55 -1.17
C PRO A 131 3.57 13.03 -0.08
N GLY A 132 4.66 13.76 0.24
CA GLY A 132 5.54 13.44 1.36
C GLY A 132 4.81 13.41 2.72
N ARG A 133 3.85 14.31 2.95
CA ARG A 133 3.05 14.37 4.18
C ARG A 133 2.08 13.22 4.29
N VAL A 134 1.60 12.69 3.16
CA VAL A 134 0.75 11.48 3.15
C VAL A 134 1.51 10.32 3.80
N VAL A 135 2.74 10.02 3.37
CA VAL A 135 3.50 8.90 3.96
C VAL A 135 3.78 9.15 5.43
N THR A 136 4.32 10.31 5.80
CA THR A 136 4.72 10.58 7.19
C THR A 136 3.53 10.57 8.15
N THR A 137 2.39 11.10 7.74
CA THR A 137 1.18 11.16 8.58
C THR A 137 0.57 9.78 8.75
N PHE A 138 0.26 9.08 7.66
CA PHE A 138 -0.42 7.79 7.75
C PHE A 138 0.47 6.74 8.40
N LEU A 139 1.76 6.70 8.04
CA LEU A 139 2.70 5.76 8.66
C LEU A 139 2.97 6.11 10.13
N GLY A 140 3.03 7.40 10.48
CA GLY A 140 3.22 7.84 11.86
C GLY A 140 2.03 7.52 12.76
N LEU A 141 0.80 7.76 12.26
CA LEU A 141 -0.43 7.40 12.97
C LEU A 141 -0.58 5.88 13.10
N ASP A 142 -0.30 5.13 12.05
CA ASP A 142 -0.32 3.65 12.07
C ASP A 142 0.70 3.12 13.09
N ALA A 143 1.92 3.64 13.10
CA ALA A 143 2.93 3.26 14.10
C ALA A 143 2.49 3.58 15.54
N LEU A 144 1.83 4.72 15.77
CA LEU A 144 1.29 5.06 17.09
C LEU A 144 0.19 4.07 17.51
N ILE A 145 -0.70 3.69 16.58
CA ILE A 145 -1.74 2.69 16.81
C ILE A 145 -1.12 1.33 17.17
N GLU A 146 -0.09 0.91 16.45
CA GLU A 146 0.63 -0.34 16.73
C GLU A 146 1.34 -0.31 18.10
N VAL A 147 1.85 0.85 18.53
CA VAL A 147 2.38 1.02 19.89
C VAL A 147 1.29 0.84 20.94
N LEU A 148 0.08 1.36 20.73
CA LEU A 148 -1.05 1.16 21.65
C LEU A 148 -1.43 -0.33 21.74
N LEU A 149 -1.54 -1.01 20.60
CA LEU A 149 -1.86 -2.44 20.51
C LEU A 149 -0.79 -3.31 21.19
N GLY A 150 0.48 -3.10 20.83
CA GLY A 150 1.62 -3.82 21.39
C GLY A 150 1.84 -3.57 22.88
N SER A 151 1.46 -2.38 23.37
CA SER A 151 1.46 -2.06 24.80
C SER A 151 0.27 -2.65 25.54
N GLY A 152 -0.91 -2.70 24.92
CA GLY A 152 -2.12 -3.19 25.55
C GLY A 152 -2.14 -4.72 25.71
N ALA A 153 -1.69 -5.46 24.70
CA ALA A 153 -1.79 -6.93 24.68
C ALA A 153 -1.09 -7.63 25.87
N PRO A 154 0.17 -7.31 26.24
CA PRO A 154 0.83 -7.92 27.39
C PRO A 154 0.10 -7.65 28.71
N ARG A 155 -0.50 -6.47 28.86
CA ARG A 155 -1.24 -6.08 30.07
C ARG A 155 -2.52 -6.89 30.25
N VAL A 156 -3.21 -7.20 29.16
CA VAL A 156 -4.41 -8.04 29.18
C VAL A 156 -4.06 -9.51 29.42
N ALA A 157 -2.94 -9.97 28.84
CA ALA A 157 -2.49 -11.36 28.95
C ALA A 157 -1.88 -11.71 30.32
N ASN A 158 -1.35 -10.73 31.05
CA ASN A 158 -0.74 -10.96 32.36
C ASN A 158 -1.81 -11.23 33.43
N THR A 159 -1.87 -12.47 33.92
CA THR A 159 -2.81 -12.88 34.98
C THR A 159 -2.47 -12.31 36.35
N ASP A 160 -1.21 -11.94 36.56
CA ASP A 160 -0.70 -11.41 37.83
C ASP A 160 -0.84 -9.88 37.91
N ALA A 161 -1.20 -9.23 36.79
CA ALA A 161 -1.44 -7.79 36.75
C ALA A 161 -2.70 -7.40 37.55
N SER A 162 -2.65 -6.21 38.14
CA SER A 162 -3.79 -5.65 38.88
C SER A 162 -5.02 -5.48 37.96
N PRO A 163 -6.25 -5.49 38.51
CA PRO A 163 -7.45 -5.24 37.73
C PRO A 163 -7.40 -3.92 36.95
N GLY A 164 -6.78 -2.88 37.51
CA GLY A 164 -6.60 -1.59 36.86
C GLY A 164 -5.65 -1.64 35.66
N GLU A 165 -4.54 -2.36 35.76
CA GLU A 165 -3.60 -2.53 34.64
C GLU A 165 -4.19 -3.33 33.49
N ARG A 166 -4.98 -4.37 33.80
CA ARG A 166 -5.69 -5.16 32.80
C ARG A 166 -6.75 -4.31 32.08
N LEU A 167 -7.52 -3.51 32.82
CA LEU A 167 -8.47 -2.56 32.26
C LEU A 167 -7.78 -1.52 31.35
N ALA A 168 -6.64 -0.98 31.78
CA ALA A 168 -5.86 -0.06 30.95
C ALA A 168 -5.40 -0.75 29.65
N GLY A 169 -4.95 -2.01 29.72
CA GLY A 169 -4.62 -2.81 28.55
C GLY A 169 -5.79 -2.99 27.58
N GLU A 170 -6.98 -3.30 28.10
CA GLU A 170 -8.20 -3.43 27.30
C GLU A 170 -8.59 -2.12 26.61
N ILE A 171 -8.49 -0.99 27.32
CA ILE A 171 -8.76 0.35 26.76
C ILE A 171 -7.76 0.65 25.64
N LEU A 172 -6.47 0.39 25.85
CA LEU A 172 -5.44 0.63 24.83
C LEU A 172 -5.71 -0.15 23.54
N ILE A 173 -6.11 -1.42 23.64
CA ILE A 173 -6.45 -2.23 22.46
C ILE A 173 -7.71 -1.70 21.77
N LYS A 174 -8.78 -1.41 22.52
CA LYS A 174 -10.03 -0.86 21.94
C LYS A 174 -9.79 0.46 21.21
N VAL A 175 -9.00 1.35 21.80
CA VAL A 175 -8.63 2.64 21.19
C VAL A 175 -7.80 2.40 19.93
N GLY A 176 -6.79 1.53 19.98
CA GLY A 176 -5.96 1.20 18.82
C GLY A 176 -6.77 0.65 17.64
N LEU A 177 -7.60 -0.36 17.88
CA LEU A 177 -8.45 -0.97 16.84
C LEU A 177 -9.44 0.03 16.23
N THR A 178 -10.07 0.86 17.06
CA THR A 178 -11.01 1.89 16.59
C THR A 178 -10.29 2.98 15.79
N ALA A 179 -9.11 3.41 16.27
CA ALA A 179 -8.28 4.38 15.56
C ALA A 179 -7.81 3.86 14.20
N GLN A 180 -7.54 2.55 14.07
CA GLN A 180 -7.17 1.92 12.81
C GLN A 180 -8.29 2.03 11.74
N VAL A 181 -9.55 1.83 12.16
CA VAL A 181 -10.72 2.04 11.28
C VAL A 181 -10.81 3.50 10.84
N ILE A 182 -10.66 4.45 11.76
CA ILE A 182 -10.69 5.88 11.47
C ILE A 182 -9.56 6.28 10.50
N LEU A 183 -8.35 5.74 10.70
CA LEU A 183 -7.20 5.97 9.83
C LEU A 183 -7.50 5.55 8.37
N PHE A 184 -8.08 4.37 8.17
CA PHE A 184 -8.47 3.89 6.85
C PHE A 184 -9.62 4.69 6.22
N LEU A 185 -10.59 5.16 7.02
CA LEU A 185 -11.61 6.09 6.51
C LEU A 185 -10.97 7.38 5.98
N GLY A 186 -9.99 7.93 6.71
CA GLY A 186 -9.19 9.07 6.25
C GLY A 186 -8.44 8.77 4.94
N LEU A 187 -7.88 7.58 4.80
CA LEU A 187 -7.22 7.13 3.56
C LEU A 187 -8.19 7.09 2.39
N PHE A 188 -9.41 6.56 2.58
CA PHE A 188 -10.43 6.52 1.52
C PHE A 188 -10.93 7.90 1.12
N VAL A 189 -11.08 8.83 2.07
CA VAL A 189 -11.43 10.22 1.75
C VAL A 189 -10.33 10.86 0.89
N LEU A 190 -9.06 10.69 1.27
CA LEU A 190 -7.93 11.23 0.52
C LEU A 190 -7.82 10.60 -0.88
N LEU A 191 -7.86 9.28 -0.97
CA LEU A 191 -7.78 8.54 -2.24
C LEU A 191 -8.99 8.84 -3.14
N GLY A 192 -10.19 8.90 -2.58
CA GLY A 192 -11.44 9.20 -3.29
C GLY A 192 -11.49 10.62 -3.83
N THR A 193 -11.07 11.61 -3.03
CA THR A 193 -10.98 13.01 -3.47
C THR A 193 -9.97 13.20 -4.59
N TRP A 194 -8.77 12.62 -4.46
CA TRP A 194 -7.76 12.62 -5.53
C TRP A 194 -8.27 11.91 -6.79
N HIS A 195 -8.87 10.72 -6.65
CA HIS A 195 -9.42 9.96 -7.78
C HIS A 195 -10.50 10.74 -8.55
N ASN A 196 -11.44 11.36 -7.82
CA ASN A 196 -12.51 12.14 -8.44
C ASN A 196 -11.97 13.34 -9.21
N ARG A 197 -10.96 14.04 -8.68
CA ARG A 197 -10.30 15.15 -9.39
C ARG A 197 -9.62 14.67 -10.67
N VAL A 198 -8.84 13.58 -10.61
CA VAL A 198 -8.17 13.00 -11.79
C VAL A 198 -9.17 12.53 -12.85
N LYS A 199 -10.26 11.89 -12.43
CA LYS A 199 -11.33 11.45 -13.32
C LYS A 199 -12.01 12.62 -14.02
N SER A 200 -12.36 13.68 -13.28
CA SER A 200 -13.00 14.88 -13.84
C SER A 200 -12.10 15.63 -14.82
N SER A 201 -10.78 15.54 -14.67
CA SER A 201 -9.82 16.12 -15.63
C SER A 201 -9.53 15.23 -16.85
N GLY A 202 -10.13 14.05 -16.97
CA GLY A 202 -9.92 13.14 -18.11
C GLY A 202 -8.54 12.46 -18.14
N LEU A 203 -7.77 12.50 -17.05
CA LEU A 203 -6.38 12.04 -16.99
C LEU A 203 -6.22 10.56 -16.56
N LEU A 204 -7.33 9.84 -16.41
CA LEU A 204 -7.33 8.46 -15.92
C LEU A 204 -6.95 7.47 -17.04
N THR A 205 -5.68 7.47 -17.43
CA THR A 205 -5.15 6.54 -18.44
C THR A 205 -5.37 5.07 -18.02
N PRO A 206 -5.45 4.11 -18.96
CA PRO A 206 -5.66 2.69 -18.62
C PRO A 206 -4.60 2.12 -17.66
N LYS A 207 -3.35 2.59 -17.75
CA LYS A 207 -2.26 2.20 -16.84
C LYS A 207 -2.51 2.75 -15.43
N LEU A 208 -2.82 4.05 -15.32
CA LEU A 208 -3.11 4.69 -14.04
C LEU A 208 -4.35 4.09 -13.38
N LYS A 209 -5.39 3.79 -14.16
CA LYS A 209 -6.60 3.12 -13.70
C LYS A 209 -6.27 1.81 -12.99
N LYS A 210 -5.39 0.97 -13.54
CA LYS A 210 -4.97 -0.30 -12.90
C LYS A 210 -4.28 -0.07 -11.55
N ALA A 211 -3.36 0.90 -11.46
CA ALA A 211 -2.69 1.23 -10.21
C ALA A 211 -3.67 1.71 -9.13
N VAL A 212 -4.61 2.58 -9.51
CA VAL A 212 -5.62 3.13 -8.59
C VAL A 212 -6.60 2.06 -8.12
N TRP A 213 -7.10 1.20 -9.02
CA TRP A 213 -7.98 0.09 -8.64
C TRP A 213 -7.28 -0.95 -7.78
N SER A 214 -5.99 -1.22 -8.05
CA SER A 214 -5.20 -2.10 -7.19
C SER A 214 -5.11 -1.55 -5.76
N LEU A 215 -4.88 -0.23 -5.61
CA LEU A 215 -4.82 0.42 -4.31
C LEU A 215 -6.19 0.45 -3.60
N PHE A 216 -7.28 0.71 -4.33
CA PHE A 216 -8.63 0.64 -3.75
C PHE A 216 -8.96 -0.77 -3.28
N ALA A 217 -8.67 -1.79 -4.08
CA ALA A 217 -8.94 -3.18 -3.73
C ALA A 217 -8.11 -3.63 -2.53
N SER A 218 -6.80 -3.34 -2.50
CA SER A 218 -5.95 -3.69 -1.37
C SER A 218 -6.37 -2.95 -0.09
N ALA A 219 -6.63 -1.64 -0.17
CA ALA A 219 -7.07 -0.86 0.98
C ALA A 219 -8.43 -1.32 1.53
N LEU A 220 -9.37 -1.69 0.65
CA LEU A 220 -10.69 -2.19 1.06
C LEU A 220 -10.60 -3.52 1.80
N LEU A 221 -9.79 -4.45 1.33
CA LEU A 221 -9.64 -5.75 1.99
C LEU A 221 -8.96 -5.62 3.36
N ILE A 222 -7.93 -4.78 3.48
CA ILE A 222 -7.30 -4.49 4.78
C ILE A 222 -8.30 -3.79 5.71
N PHE A 223 -9.12 -2.87 5.20
CA PHE A 223 -10.15 -2.20 5.98
C PHE A 223 -11.21 -3.18 6.52
N ILE A 224 -11.69 -4.12 5.71
CA ILE A 224 -12.60 -5.19 6.15
C ILE A 224 -11.96 -6.00 7.28
N ARG A 225 -10.67 -6.34 7.17
CA ARG A 225 -9.92 -7.00 8.25
C ARG A 225 -9.87 -6.13 9.52
N CYS A 226 -9.67 -4.82 9.42
CA CYS A 226 -9.69 -3.92 10.59
C CYS A 226 -11.06 -3.93 11.28
N ILE A 227 -12.16 -3.93 10.53
CA ILE A 227 -13.51 -4.07 11.09
C ILE A 227 -13.68 -5.42 11.79
N TYR A 228 -13.24 -6.51 11.15
CA TYR A 228 -13.26 -7.84 11.76
C TYR A 228 -12.53 -7.84 13.11
N ARG A 229 -11.34 -7.21 13.20
CA ARG A 229 -10.58 -7.14 14.45
C ARG A 229 -11.28 -6.33 15.54
N VAL A 230 -11.94 -5.23 15.17
CA VAL A 230 -12.79 -4.50 16.11
C VAL A 230 -13.91 -5.41 16.63
N VAL A 231 -14.62 -6.10 15.74
CA VAL A 231 -15.71 -7.01 16.16
C VAL A 231 -15.19 -8.13 17.06
N GLU A 232 -14.11 -8.81 16.65
CA GLU A 232 -13.47 -9.89 17.41
C GLU A 232 -13.11 -9.45 18.84
N TYR A 233 -12.52 -8.27 19.00
CA TYR A 233 -12.10 -7.79 20.31
C TYR A 233 -13.26 -7.28 21.17
N PHE A 234 -14.25 -6.62 20.57
CA PHE A 234 -15.41 -6.10 21.30
C PHE A 234 -16.41 -7.19 21.70
N GLU A 235 -16.54 -8.26 20.92
CA GLU A 235 -17.35 -9.43 21.27
C GLU A 235 -16.75 -10.19 22.47
N GLY A 236 -15.42 -10.14 22.63
CA GLY A 236 -14.69 -10.70 23.75
C GLY A 236 -14.70 -12.24 23.77
N TYR A 237 -14.22 -12.82 24.87
CA TYR A 237 -13.93 -14.26 24.98
C TYR A 237 -15.12 -15.20 24.78
N ASN A 238 -16.34 -14.71 24.99
CA ASN A 238 -17.55 -15.50 24.80
C ASN A 238 -18.13 -15.43 23.39
N GLY A 239 -17.54 -14.59 22.53
CA GLY A 239 -17.97 -14.36 21.17
C GLY A 239 -17.86 -15.57 20.26
N ALA A 240 -18.74 -15.63 19.26
CA ALA A 240 -18.71 -16.66 18.23
C ALA A 240 -17.45 -16.57 17.37
N VAL A 241 -16.91 -15.36 17.18
CA VAL A 241 -15.74 -15.10 16.34
C VAL A 241 -14.48 -15.77 16.88
N LEU A 242 -14.19 -15.64 18.18
CA LEU A 242 -13.02 -16.27 18.80
C LEU A 242 -13.15 -17.80 18.95
N LYS A 243 -14.39 -18.30 19.07
CA LYS A 243 -14.66 -19.73 19.26
C LYS A 243 -14.55 -20.56 17.98
N HIS A 244 -14.70 -19.95 16.81
CA HIS A 244 -14.65 -20.67 15.53
C HIS A 244 -13.44 -20.23 14.70
N GLU A 245 -12.51 -21.17 14.48
CA GLU A 245 -11.31 -20.94 13.68
C GLU A 245 -11.60 -20.49 12.24
N ALA A 246 -12.76 -20.87 11.69
CA ALA A 246 -13.15 -20.51 10.33
C ALA A 246 -13.13 -18.98 10.09
N TYR A 247 -13.55 -18.19 11.07
CA TYR A 247 -13.55 -16.73 10.94
C TYR A 247 -12.13 -16.16 10.81
N PHE A 248 -11.16 -16.73 11.54
CA PHE A 248 -9.76 -16.36 11.41
C PHE A 248 -9.23 -16.64 9.99
N TYR A 249 -9.48 -17.82 9.43
CA TYR A 249 -9.01 -18.12 8.07
C TYR A 249 -9.69 -17.29 6.99
N VAL A 250 -10.97 -16.95 7.15
CA VAL A 250 -11.69 -16.13 6.16
C VAL A 250 -11.26 -14.67 6.25
N PHE A 251 -11.35 -14.06 7.43
CA PHE A 251 -11.20 -12.61 7.59
C PHE A 251 -9.77 -12.16 7.89
N GLU A 252 -8.91 -13.01 8.44
CA GLU A 252 -7.49 -12.69 8.64
C GLU A 252 -6.62 -13.25 7.52
N ALA A 253 -6.67 -14.57 7.32
CA ALA A 253 -5.74 -15.26 6.43
C ALA A 253 -6.05 -14.98 4.96
N SER A 254 -7.29 -15.23 4.54
CA SER A 254 -7.69 -15.18 3.13
C SER A 254 -7.72 -13.75 2.60
N LEU A 255 -8.26 -12.78 3.36
CA LEU A 255 -8.24 -11.37 2.96
C LEU A 255 -6.81 -10.88 2.72
N MET A 256 -5.89 -11.17 3.64
CA MET A 256 -4.49 -10.76 3.49
C MET A 256 -3.76 -11.50 2.38
N LEU A 257 -4.12 -12.76 2.11
CA LEU A 257 -3.56 -13.51 0.98
C LEU A 257 -4.01 -12.92 -0.35
N ILE A 258 -5.30 -12.56 -0.47
CA ILE A 258 -5.85 -11.88 -1.64
C ILE A 258 -5.17 -10.52 -1.85
N VAL A 259 -4.91 -9.76 -0.78
CA VAL A 259 -4.13 -8.51 -0.85
C VAL A 259 -2.73 -8.78 -1.39
N SER A 260 -2.01 -9.75 -0.80
CA SER A 260 -0.64 -10.05 -1.20
C SER A 260 -0.54 -10.52 -2.65
N VAL A 261 -1.41 -11.43 -3.07
CA VAL A 261 -1.46 -11.94 -4.45
C VAL A 261 -1.97 -10.87 -5.42
N GLY A 262 -2.96 -10.09 -5.04
CA GLY A 262 -3.47 -8.97 -5.84
C GLY A 262 -2.39 -7.94 -6.16
N LEU A 263 -1.56 -7.60 -5.16
CA LEU A 263 -0.42 -6.70 -5.34
C LEU A 263 0.73 -7.34 -6.15
N ASN A 264 0.83 -8.66 -6.21
CA ASN A 264 1.73 -9.34 -7.15
C ASN A 264 1.24 -9.21 -8.61
N VAL A 265 -0.05 -9.45 -8.84
CA VAL A 265 -0.64 -9.39 -10.20
C VAL A 265 -0.68 -7.95 -10.72
N PHE A 266 -1.12 -7.01 -9.88
CA PHE A 266 -1.23 -5.60 -10.22
C PHE A 266 -0.10 -4.78 -9.61
N HIS A 267 1.13 -5.27 -9.75
CA HIS A 267 2.29 -4.64 -9.11
C HIS A 267 2.44 -3.16 -9.50
N PRO A 268 2.44 -2.24 -8.51
CA PRO A 268 2.41 -0.80 -8.77
C PRO A 268 3.66 -0.31 -9.53
N GLY A 269 4.79 -0.99 -9.38
CA GLY A 269 6.04 -0.69 -10.11
C GLY A 269 5.95 -0.87 -11.63
N LYS A 270 4.91 -1.56 -12.14
CA LYS A 270 4.65 -1.71 -13.58
C LYS A 270 3.92 -0.51 -14.18
N TYR A 271 3.17 0.22 -13.36
CA TYR A 271 2.22 1.24 -13.82
C TYR A 271 2.63 2.66 -13.45
N LEU A 272 3.51 2.83 -12.46
CA LEU A 272 3.97 4.13 -11.97
C LEU A 272 5.45 4.38 -12.33
N PRO A 273 5.84 5.63 -12.57
CA PRO A 273 7.24 5.97 -12.82
C PRO A 273 8.15 5.63 -11.64
N ARG A 274 9.39 5.24 -11.95
CA ARG A 274 10.41 4.88 -10.95
C ARG A 274 10.82 6.05 -10.04
N SER A 275 10.80 7.28 -10.56
CA SER A 275 11.33 8.46 -9.88
C SER A 275 10.21 9.39 -9.38
N ASN A 276 10.36 9.90 -8.16
CA ASN A 276 9.44 10.90 -7.59
C ASN A 276 9.54 12.28 -8.26
N LYS A 277 10.49 12.45 -9.16
CA LYS A 277 10.67 13.67 -9.95
C LYS A 277 9.86 13.65 -11.24
N VAL A 278 9.34 12.50 -11.65
CA VAL A 278 8.53 12.38 -12.86
C VAL A 278 7.06 12.62 -12.51
N TYR A 279 6.46 13.60 -13.15
CA TYR A 279 5.05 13.94 -13.05
C TYR A 279 4.44 14.06 -14.44
N LEU A 280 3.15 13.79 -14.57
CA LEU A 280 2.42 13.98 -15.82
C LEU A 280 2.28 15.48 -16.10
N ALA A 281 2.26 15.97 -17.33
CA ALA A 281 1.91 17.36 -17.61
C ALA A 281 0.38 17.54 -17.65
N LYS A 282 -0.08 18.80 -17.64
CA LYS A 282 -1.53 19.11 -17.72
C LYS A 282 -2.20 18.62 -19.01
N ASP A 283 -1.40 18.36 -20.04
CA ASP A 283 -1.84 17.77 -21.31
C ASP A 283 -2.26 16.29 -21.18
N GLY A 284 -1.90 15.63 -20.08
CA GLY A 284 -2.21 14.22 -19.81
C GLY A 284 -1.42 13.21 -20.64
N LEU A 285 -0.44 13.66 -21.42
CA LEU A 285 0.32 12.83 -22.36
C LEU A 285 1.83 12.89 -22.09
N THR A 286 2.35 14.05 -21.68
CA THR A 286 3.79 14.26 -21.54
C THR A 286 4.24 13.97 -20.11
N GLU A 287 5.17 13.04 -19.92
CA GLU A 287 5.84 12.84 -18.63
C GLU A 287 7.02 13.81 -18.52
N VAL A 288 7.01 14.70 -17.53
CA VAL A 288 8.03 15.73 -17.30
C VAL A 288 8.83 15.40 -16.04
N ARG A 289 10.15 15.64 -16.09
CA ARG A 289 11.03 15.53 -14.92
C ARG A 289 11.19 16.90 -14.26
N GLY A 290 10.62 17.07 -13.07
CA GLY A 290 10.72 18.30 -12.28
C GLY A 290 11.77 18.24 -11.17
N PRO A 291 11.93 19.35 -10.42
CA PRO A 291 12.76 19.40 -9.22
C PRO A 291 12.26 18.44 -8.11
N GLY A 292 11.00 18.01 -8.22
CA GLY A 292 10.27 17.23 -7.21
C GLY A 292 9.64 18.14 -6.16
N TRP A 293 8.65 17.64 -5.41
CA TRP A 293 8.14 18.37 -4.25
C TRP A 293 9.23 18.44 -3.18
N ARG A 294 9.88 19.61 -3.05
CA ARG A 294 10.84 19.90 -1.98
C ARG A 294 10.11 20.65 -0.86
N ASP A 295 9.86 19.97 0.26
CA ASP A 295 9.48 20.64 1.51
C ASP A 295 10.76 21.21 2.14
N GLN A 296 10.89 22.53 2.20
CA GLN A 296 12.06 23.23 2.74
C GLN A 296 12.11 23.18 4.28
N ARG A 297 11.06 22.68 4.95
CA ARG A 297 10.98 22.61 6.42
C ARG A 297 11.91 21.53 6.97
N LYS A 298 12.44 21.74 8.18
CA LYS A 298 13.20 20.70 8.88
C LYS A 298 12.31 19.48 9.16
N TRP A 299 12.88 18.28 9.09
CA TRP A 299 12.14 17.01 9.15
C TRP A 299 11.19 16.88 10.36
N TYR A 300 11.57 17.42 11.53
CA TYR A 300 10.74 17.35 12.74
C TYR A 300 9.48 18.23 12.67
N TRP A 301 9.54 19.38 11.99
CA TRP A 301 8.35 20.21 11.75
C TRP A 301 7.38 19.56 10.76
N GLN A 302 7.89 18.78 9.81
CA GLN A 302 7.06 18.02 8.87
C GLN A 302 6.28 16.89 9.56
N VAL A 303 6.82 16.35 10.65
CA VAL A 303 6.16 15.33 11.48
C VAL A 303 5.21 15.97 12.48
N ALA A 304 5.58 17.10 13.10
CA ALA A 304 4.78 17.77 14.12
C ALA A 304 3.54 18.49 13.57
N ASP A 305 3.64 19.06 12.36
CA ASP A 305 2.53 19.70 11.66
C ASP A 305 2.35 19.13 10.24
N PRO A 306 1.74 17.93 10.14
CA PRO A 306 1.51 17.27 8.87
C PRO A 306 0.48 18.00 7.99
N PHE A 307 -0.35 18.85 8.58
CA PHE A 307 -1.42 19.57 7.89
C PHE A 307 -1.05 21.01 7.53
N ASP A 308 0.08 21.50 8.04
CA ASP A 308 0.57 22.87 7.81
C ASP A 308 -0.41 23.94 8.32
N PHE A 309 -1.00 23.68 9.49
CA PHE A 309 -1.86 24.65 10.16
C PHE A 309 -1.08 25.88 10.64
N ALA A 310 0.21 25.71 10.98
CA ALA A 310 1.03 26.75 11.58
C ALA A 310 1.68 27.71 10.56
N ASN A 311 1.90 27.27 9.31
CA ASN A 311 2.64 28.07 8.34
C ASN A 311 1.99 27.98 6.96
N LYS A 312 1.06 28.90 6.64
CA LYS A 312 0.48 29.06 5.28
C LYS A 312 1.56 29.53 4.30
N MET A 313 2.57 28.71 4.01
CA MET A 313 3.55 29.01 3.01
C MET A 313 2.94 28.71 1.65
N SER A 314 3.04 29.66 0.72
CA SER A 314 2.61 29.44 -0.65
C SER A 314 3.41 28.29 -1.23
N GLU A 315 2.70 27.18 -1.45
CA GLU A 315 3.25 25.98 -2.05
C GLU A 315 3.75 26.37 -3.44
N HIS A 316 5.07 26.39 -3.63
CA HIS A 316 5.68 26.72 -4.89
C HIS A 316 5.22 25.68 -5.94
N LYS A 317 4.32 26.09 -6.83
CA LYS A 317 3.73 25.24 -7.87
C LYS A 317 4.73 25.02 -9.00
N PHE A 318 5.75 24.18 -8.76
CA PHE A 318 6.80 23.88 -9.75
C PHE A 318 6.25 23.26 -11.06
N TRP A 319 5.01 22.78 -11.06
CA TRP A 319 4.32 22.27 -12.26
C TRP A 319 3.75 23.39 -13.15
N ASP A 320 3.79 24.64 -12.72
CA ASP A 320 3.43 25.82 -13.52
C ASP A 320 4.67 26.53 -14.10
N GLU A 321 5.88 26.12 -13.73
CA GLU A 321 7.11 26.66 -14.30
C GLU A 321 7.33 26.17 -15.74
N PRO A 322 7.80 27.04 -16.65
CA PRO A 322 8.19 26.61 -17.98
C PRO A 322 9.25 25.53 -17.86
N VAL A 323 8.95 24.35 -18.41
CA VAL A 323 9.89 23.22 -18.48
C VAL A 323 11.10 23.70 -19.27
N SER A 324 12.23 23.93 -18.60
CA SER A 324 13.49 24.02 -19.30
C SER A 324 13.68 22.69 -20.01
N LEU A 325 13.57 22.71 -21.34
CA LEU A 325 14.00 21.59 -22.16
C LEU A 325 15.43 21.27 -21.72
N PRO A 326 15.80 19.98 -21.57
CA PRO A 326 17.16 19.65 -21.22
C PRO A 326 18.07 20.29 -22.27
N GLU A 327 18.86 21.25 -21.83
CA GLU A 327 20.08 21.64 -22.52
C GLU A 327 20.80 20.32 -22.81
N SER A 328 21.12 20.12 -24.07
CA SER A 328 21.67 18.88 -24.61
C SER A 328 22.66 18.27 -23.63
N VAL A 329 22.54 16.96 -23.42
CA VAL A 329 23.47 16.15 -22.63
C VAL A 329 24.90 16.37 -23.16
N ALA A 330 25.60 17.35 -22.61
CA ALA A 330 26.97 17.70 -22.96
C ALA A 330 27.87 17.86 -21.72
N ASP A 331 27.30 18.02 -20.52
CA ASP A 331 28.11 18.23 -19.30
C ASP A 331 27.96 17.07 -18.29
N ALA A 332 28.26 15.86 -18.76
CA ALA A 332 28.50 14.72 -17.88
C ALA A 332 29.71 13.91 -18.33
N GLU A 333 30.80 14.61 -18.66
CA GLU A 333 32.15 14.05 -18.58
C GLU A 333 33.00 14.97 -17.70
N ASP A 334 32.93 14.76 -16.39
CA ASP A 334 34.13 14.91 -15.56
C ASP A 334 34.01 14.04 -14.30
N GLY A 335 34.96 13.11 -14.12
CA GLY A 335 35.13 12.36 -12.88
C GLY A 335 35.21 10.83 -12.97
N SER A 336 36.40 10.33 -13.36
CA SER A 336 37.09 9.18 -12.74
C SER A 336 36.76 7.72 -13.17
N SER A 337 37.50 7.28 -14.20
CA SER A 337 38.32 6.05 -14.29
C SER A 337 37.71 4.64 -14.02
N GLY A 338 37.77 3.77 -15.05
CA GLY A 338 37.70 2.32 -14.89
C GLY A 338 37.44 1.54 -16.19
N THR A 339 38.51 1.30 -16.96
CA THR A 339 38.71 0.35 -18.07
C THR A 339 37.62 -0.71 -18.38
N ALA A 340 37.12 -0.72 -19.63
CA ALA A 340 37.09 -1.90 -20.50
C ALA A 340 36.69 -1.51 -21.94
N GLN A 341 37.59 -1.75 -22.90
CA GLN A 341 37.33 -1.67 -24.33
C GLN A 341 36.41 -2.82 -24.79
N ALA A 342 35.40 -2.52 -25.60
CA ALA A 342 34.97 -3.39 -26.70
C ALA A 342 34.29 -2.55 -27.79
N LYS A 343 34.73 -2.78 -29.02
CA LYS A 343 34.54 -2.03 -30.27
C LYS A 343 33.46 -2.70 -31.14
N ALA A 344 32.87 -1.92 -32.05
CA ALA A 344 32.18 -2.25 -33.32
C ALA A 344 30.65 -2.00 -33.30
N GLN A 345 29.97 -1.43 -34.30
CA GLN A 345 30.29 -0.63 -35.50
C GLN A 345 28.95 -0.33 -36.21
N GLY A 346 28.84 0.80 -36.92
CA GLY A 346 27.80 1.09 -37.94
C GLY A 346 26.53 1.76 -37.38
N THR A 347 25.97 2.82 -37.97
CA THR A 347 26.17 3.43 -39.29
C THR A 347 25.62 4.86 -39.17
N ALA A 348 26.42 5.87 -39.50
CA ALA A 348 25.96 7.24 -39.61
C ALA A 348 25.34 7.42 -41.01
N THR A 349 24.06 7.77 -41.06
CA THR A 349 23.46 8.37 -42.25
C THR A 349 22.94 9.74 -41.84
N ALA A 350 23.65 10.76 -42.26
CA ALA A 350 23.19 12.15 -42.23
C ALA A 350 21.90 12.25 -43.05
N LEU A 351 20.84 12.81 -42.46
CA LEU A 351 19.61 13.14 -43.17
C LEU A 351 19.44 14.66 -43.17
N ASP A 352 19.58 15.16 -44.39
CA ASP A 352 19.48 16.52 -44.88
C ASP A 352 18.20 17.25 -44.44
N SER A 353 18.36 18.53 -44.10
CA SER A 353 17.35 19.43 -43.55
C SER A 353 16.53 20.12 -44.64
N SER A 354 15.92 19.36 -45.55
CA SER A 354 15.20 19.93 -46.71
C SER A 354 13.80 19.37 -47.01
N THR A 355 13.19 18.53 -46.14
CA THR A 355 11.87 17.90 -46.41
C THR A 355 10.76 18.15 -45.38
N LEU A 356 10.68 19.35 -44.79
CA LEU A 356 9.53 19.77 -43.95
C LEU A 356 8.96 21.13 -44.39
N ALA A 357 8.54 21.22 -45.65
CA ALA A 357 7.70 22.31 -46.13
C ALA A 357 6.58 21.72 -47.00
N GLY A 358 5.49 21.28 -46.35
CA GLY A 358 4.31 20.84 -47.09
C GLY A 358 3.34 20.02 -46.27
N LYS A 359 2.44 20.70 -45.54
CA LYS A 359 1.00 20.37 -45.35
C LYS A 359 0.44 21.05 -44.09
N PRO A 360 -0.17 22.24 -44.23
CA PRO A 360 -1.37 22.56 -43.44
C PRO A 360 -2.54 23.06 -44.31
N GLN A 361 -2.49 22.96 -45.63
CA GLN A 361 -3.47 23.61 -46.52
C GLN A 361 -4.68 22.74 -46.92
N LYS A 362 -4.58 21.40 -46.80
CA LYS A 362 -5.66 20.49 -47.22
C LYS A 362 -6.77 20.27 -46.18
N GLN A 363 -6.49 20.41 -44.88
CA GLN A 363 -7.52 20.26 -43.84
C GLN A 363 -8.41 21.51 -43.70
N ALA A 364 -7.84 22.71 -43.88
CA ALA A 364 -8.61 23.96 -43.87
C ALA A 364 -9.61 24.06 -45.05
N SER A 365 -9.23 23.58 -46.24
CA SER A 365 -10.10 23.56 -47.43
C SER A 365 -11.31 22.62 -47.28
N TRP A 366 -11.14 21.50 -46.58
CA TRP A 366 -12.22 20.54 -46.33
C TRP A 366 -13.23 21.08 -45.31
N PHE A 367 -12.75 21.70 -44.22
CA PHE A 367 -13.60 22.29 -43.19
C PHE A 367 -14.50 23.41 -43.73
N ALA A 368 -13.98 24.27 -44.60
CA ALA A 368 -14.74 25.36 -45.21
C ALA A 368 -15.85 24.88 -46.16
N LYS A 369 -15.67 23.74 -46.85
CA LYS A 369 -16.65 23.21 -47.81
C LYS A 369 -17.79 22.40 -47.17
N HIS A 370 -17.56 21.79 -46.02
CA HIS A 370 -18.47 20.75 -45.49
C HIS A 370 -19.11 21.07 -44.13
N THR A 371 -18.87 22.23 -43.52
CA THR A 371 -19.54 22.64 -42.27
C THR A 371 -20.42 23.88 -42.47
N LEU A 372 -21.60 23.89 -41.82
CA LEU A 372 -22.53 25.03 -41.82
C LEU A 372 -21.87 26.31 -41.28
N LEU A 373 -20.96 26.16 -40.31
CA LEU A 373 -20.15 27.25 -39.76
C LEU A 373 -19.18 27.86 -40.79
N GLY A 374 -18.58 27.02 -41.65
CA GLY A 374 -17.69 27.46 -42.73
C GLY A 374 -18.39 28.26 -43.83
N LYS A 375 -19.65 27.92 -44.15
CA LYS A 375 -20.48 28.67 -45.10
C LYS A 375 -20.94 30.03 -44.54
N TYR A 376 -21.21 30.11 -43.24
CA TYR A 376 -21.62 31.35 -42.57
C TYR A 376 -20.47 32.38 -42.53
N LEU A 377 -19.23 31.93 -42.27
CA LEU A 377 -18.05 32.79 -42.26
C LEU A 377 -17.60 33.26 -43.65
N ALA A 378 -17.88 32.48 -44.71
CA ALA A 378 -17.59 32.89 -46.09
C ALA A 378 -18.60 33.90 -46.65
N SER A 379 -19.80 34.00 -46.07
CA SER A 379 -20.87 34.91 -46.49
C SER A 379 -20.74 36.33 -45.90
N GLY A 380 -19.88 36.53 -44.88
CA GLY A 380 -19.84 37.76 -44.10
C GLY A 380 -18.91 38.86 -44.63
N ASN A 381 -18.32 38.73 -45.83
CA ASN A 381 -17.29 39.67 -46.31
C ASN A 381 -17.58 40.32 -47.67
N GLY A 382 -18.86 40.51 -48.01
CA GLY A 382 -19.28 41.23 -49.21
C GLY A 382 -20.38 42.24 -48.91
N GLY A 383 -19.99 43.47 -48.56
CA GLY A 383 -20.92 44.59 -48.39
C GLY A 383 -20.25 45.82 -47.79
N LYS A 384 -19.79 46.72 -48.66
CA LYS A 384 -19.80 48.16 -48.38
C LYS A 384 -21.22 48.68 -48.51
#